data_AF-A0A353CXP4-F1
#
_entry.id   AF-A0A353CXP4-F1
#
_cell.length_a   1.000
_cell.length_b   1.000
_cell.length_c   1.000
_cell.angle_alpha   90.00
_cell.angle_beta   90.00
_cell.angle_gamma   90.00
#
_symmetry.space_group_name_H-M   'P 1'
#
loop_
_entity.id
_entity.type
_entity.pdbx_description
1 polymer ?
#
loop_
_entity_poly.entity_id
_entity_poly.type
_entity_poly.pdbx_seq_one_letter_code
_entity_poly.pdbx_strand_id
1 'polypeptide(L)'
;MQKAQAQNKIKETFENPFEEARFRDFIRNLLNHIEEEDNHPYSGQFIATAFQPYISTLKRVGKYSDGEHEIDILIVQLKKFTSLERARTAQRNFIARYLNGSRGGKMKDAALVAFVSPNDTDWRFSLIKMDYKFAEGKNGKTKVKEEFTPARRWSFLVGPNEHSHTAQAKLAPIIEDENVITLARLEEAFNIEKVTKEFFEKYRELFLRVHETLNDVIKQHPGIKADFADKNVNTVDFSKKLLGQIVFLYFLQKKGWFGVPMNKSWGEGDKKFLRTLFEEAAGKDKNYFNDYLEPLFYEALAKERDDDFYSRFECKIPFLNGGLFDPISNYDWVNTAIDLPNDIFSNTRKTKDGDIGDGVLDFFDRYNFTVKEDEPLEKEVAVDPEMLGKVFENLLEVKDRKSKGTYYTPREIVHYMCEQSL
;
A
#
# COMPACT_ATOMS: atom_id res chain seq x y z
N MET A 1 8.23 5.69 -26.17
CA MET A 1 8.16 4.20 -25.92
C MET A 1 6.69 3.70 -25.92
N GLN A 2 6.37 2.45 -26.30
CA GLN A 2 4.99 1.91 -26.23
C GLN A 2 4.56 1.58 -24.78
N LYS A 3 3.27 1.76 -24.43
CA LYS A 3 2.70 1.46 -23.10
C LYS A 3 3.15 0.14 -22.48
N ALA A 4 3.06 -0.98 -23.22
CA ALA A 4 3.44 -2.29 -22.70
C ALA A 4 4.93 -2.38 -22.36
N GLN A 5 5.79 -1.71 -23.13
CA GLN A 5 7.22 -1.65 -22.85
C GLN A 5 7.52 -0.79 -21.62
N ALA A 6 6.82 0.34 -21.46
CA ALA A 6 6.94 1.19 -20.27
C ALA A 6 6.49 0.46 -19.00
N GLN A 7 5.36 -0.25 -19.07
CA GLN A 7 4.86 -1.08 -17.97
C GLN A 7 5.84 -2.21 -17.61
N ASN A 8 6.38 -2.92 -18.60
CA ASN A 8 7.39 -3.97 -18.37
C ASN A 8 8.66 -3.41 -17.73
N LYS A 9 9.14 -2.24 -18.16
CA LYS A 9 10.31 -1.57 -17.57
C LYS A 9 10.11 -1.30 -16.07
N ILE A 10 8.95 -0.77 -15.71
CA ILE A 10 8.58 -0.51 -14.32
C ILE A 10 8.51 -1.83 -13.56
N LYS A 11 7.84 -2.84 -14.11
CA LYS A 11 7.71 -4.16 -13.50
C LYS A 11 9.07 -4.81 -13.23
N GLU A 12 9.95 -4.84 -14.22
CA GLU A 12 11.31 -5.37 -14.10
C GLU A 12 12.11 -4.64 -13.03
N THR A 13 11.87 -3.34 -12.84
CA THR A 13 12.56 -2.54 -11.82
C THR A 13 11.96 -2.71 -10.42
N PHE A 14 10.63 -2.67 -10.32
CA PHE A 14 9.91 -2.51 -9.06
C PHE A 14 9.40 -3.84 -8.47
N GLU A 15 9.45 -4.96 -9.19
CA GLU A 15 9.12 -6.29 -8.66
C GLU A 15 10.38 -7.15 -8.42
N ASN A 16 11.55 -6.51 -8.34
CA ASN A 16 12.84 -7.17 -8.17
C ASN A 16 13.67 -6.51 -7.05
N PRO A 17 14.65 -7.23 -6.47
CA PRO A 17 15.59 -6.62 -5.53
C PRO A 17 16.33 -5.45 -6.18
N PHE A 18 16.72 -4.47 -5.37
CA PHE A 18 17.41 -3.29 -5.87
C PHE A 18 18.70 -3.66 -6.61
N GLU A 19 18.84 -3.15 -7.82
CA GLU A 19 20.04 -3.27 -8.65
C GLU A 19 20.31 -1.90 -9.31
N GLU A 20 21.53 -1.39 -9.16
CA GLU A 20 21.85 0.00 -9.53
C GLU A 20 21.73 0.23 -11.04
N ALA A 21 22.17 -0.70 -11.89
CA ALA A 21 22.11 -0.54 -13.33
C ALA A 21 20.66 -0.48 -13.82
N ARG A 22 19.78 -1.35 -13.31
CA ARG A 22 18.35 -1.37 -13.58
C ARG A 22 17.66 -0.10 -13.09
N PHE A 23 18.02 0.38 -11.89
CA PHE A 23 17.51 1.64 -11.38
C PHE A 23 17.90 2.83 -12.26
N ARG A 24 19.17 2.94 -12.65
CA ARG A 24 19.65 3.99 -13.56
C ARG A 24 18.95 3.93 -14.91
N ASP A 25 18.80 2.72 -15.45
CA ASP A 25 18.10 2.49 -16.70
C ASP A 25 16.63 2.92 -16.63
N PHE A 26 15.92 2.57 -15.56
CA PHE A 26 14.58 3.07 -15.30
C PHE A 26 14.52 4.61 -15.22
N ILE A 27 15.43 5.24 -14.45
CA ILE A 27 15.45 6.70 -14.28
C ILE A 27 15.71 7.43 -15.59
N ARG A 28 16.60 6.91 -16.46
CA ARG A 28 16.81 7.46 -17.80
C ARG A 28 15.52 7.49 -18.61
N ASN A 29 14.73 6.43 -18.55
CA ASN A 29 13.47 6.34 -19.27
C ASN A 29 12.35 7.17 -18.63
N LEU A 30 12.43 7.42 -17.31
CA LEU A 30 11.46 8.26 -16.61
C LEU A 30 11.68 9.75 -16.86
N LEU A 31 12.93 10.21 -16.95
CA LEU A 31 13.28 11.64 -17.02
C LEU A 31 13.83 12.08 -18.38
N ASN A 32 14.19 11.15 -19.28
CA ASN A 32 14.74 11.32 -20.63
C ASN A 32 16.09 12.05 -20.75
N HIS A 33 16.35 13.07 -19.93
CA HIS A 33 17.51 13.98 -20.05
C HIS A 33 18.24 14.16 -18.72
N ILE A 34 18.75 13.06 -18.16
CA ILE A 34 19.57 13.13 -16.94
C ILE A 34 21.04 13.35 -17.26
N GLU A 35 21.71 14.18 -16.48
CA GLU A 35 23.17 14.18 -16.40
C GLU A 35 23.60 13.06 -15.45
N GLU A 36 24.07 11.94 -15.99
CA GLU A 36 24.55 10.82 -15.18
C GLU A 36 25.86 11.15 -14.48
N GLU A 37 25.96 10.67 -13.24
CA GLU A 37 27.20 10.74 -12.46
C GLU A 37 27.51 9.36 -11.86
N ASP A 38 28.79 9.03 -11.76
CA ASP A 38 29.27 7.83 -11.06
C ASP A 38 30.24 8.22 -9.94
N ASN A 39 29.73 9.03 -9.02
CA ASN A 39 30.50 9.45 -7.86
C ASN A 39 30.67 8.31 -6.87
N HIS A 40 31.79 8.32 -6.15
CA HIS A 40 31.97 7.44 -5.00
C HIS A 40 30.90 7.74 -3.93
N PRO A 41 30.31 6.70 -3.31
CA PRO A 41 29.32 6.89 -2.26
C PRO A 41 29.95 7.57 -1.04
N TYR A 42 29.25 8.56 -0.50
CA TYR A 42 29.61 9.16 0.79
C TYR A 42 29.24 8.22 1.93
N SER A 43 30.12 8.09 2.92
CA SER A 43 29.94 7.22 4.08
C SER A 43 30.63 7.78 5.33
N GLY A 44 30.40 7.14 6.49
CA GLY A 44 31.11 7.45 7.73
C GLY A 44 30.99 8.92 8.15
N GLN A 45 32.14 9.59 8.32
CA GLN A 45 32.23 10.99 8.73
C GLN A 45 31.52 11.99 7.79
N PHE A 46 31.28 11.60 6.53
CA PHE A 46 30.54 12.41 5.55
C PHE A 46 29.02 12.30 5.70
N ILE A 47 28.53 11.45 6.61
CA ILE A 47 27.13 11.39 7.04
C ILE A 47 27.05 12.10 8.39
N ALA A 48 26.16 13.08 8.53
CA ALA A 48 26.01 13.81 9.79
C ALA A 48 25.61 12.87 10.93
N THR A 49 26.16 13.13 12.11
CA THR A 49 26.07 12.27 13.30
C THR A 49 24.65 11.84 13.63
N ALA A 50 23.68 12.75 13.53
CA ALA A 50 22.27 12.48 13.79
C ALA A 50 21.65 11.37 12.89
N PHE A 51 22.21 11.16 11.70
CA PHE A 51 21.70 10.20 10.71
C PHE A 51 22.53 8.91 10.60
N GLN A 52 23.73 8.88 11.16
CA GLN A 52 24.61 7.70 11.18
C GLN A 52 23.99 6.42 11.80
N PRO A 53 23.00 6.49 12.73
CA PRO A 53 22.28 5.30 13.17
C PRO A 53 21.41 4.64 12.09
N TYR A 54 20.99 5.39 11.08
CA TYR A 54 20.00 4.98 10.08
C TYR A 54 20.58 4.85 8.67
N ILE A 55 21.54 5.71 8.31
CA ILE A 55 22.11 5.82 6.96
C ILE A 55 23.54 5.28 6.96
N SER A 56 23.80 4.35 6.05
CA SER A 56 25.14 3.80 5.79
C SER A 56 25.87 4.65 4.74
N THR A 57 25.24 4.81 3.55
CA THR A 57 25.84 5.56 2.45
C THR A 57 24.83 6.41 1.69
N LEU A 58 25.34 7.43 0.99
CA LEU A 58 24.61 8.26 0.02
C LEU A 58 25.43 8.35 -1.27
N LYS A 59 24.85 7.95 -2.40
CA LYS A 59 25.42 8.12 -3.75
C LYS A 59 24.50 9.01 -4.58
N ARG A 60 25.04 10.06 -5.20
CA ARG A 60 24.33 10.78 -6.27
C ARG A 60 24.68 10.13 -7.59
N VAL A 61 23.67 9.69 -8.31
CA VAL A 61 23.80 8.93 -9.57
C VAL A 61 23.40 9.73 -10.79
N GLY A 62 22.74 10.87 -10.59
CA GLY A 62 22.50 11.82 -11.66
C GLY A 62 21.83 13.09 -11.17
N LYS A 63 21.67 14.02 -12.11
CA LYS A 63 20.93 15.27 -11.95
C LYS A 63 19.94 15.42 -13.09
N TYR A 64 18.86 16.14 -12.81
CA TYR A 64 17.85 16.50 -13.78
C TYR A 64 17.38 17.92 -13.51
N SER A 65 17.02 18.64 -14.56
CA SER A 65 16.34 19.92 -14.46
C SER A 65 15.23 20.00 -15.48
N ASP A 66 14.07 20.53 -15.07
CA ASP A 66 12.96 20.85 -15.97
C ASP A 66 13.07 22.28 -16.54
N GLY A 67 14.19 22.97 -16.29
CA GLY A 67 14.43 24.37 -16.65
C GLY A 67 14.09 25.37 -15.54
N GLU A 68 13.27 24.97 -14.56
CA GLU A 68 12.89 25.80 -13.42
C GLU A 68 13.39 25.21 -12.09
N HIS A 69 13.34 23.89 -11.95
CA HIS A 69 13.67 23.14 -10.74
C HIS A 69 14.86 22.22 -10.96
N GLU A 70 15.59 21.95 -9.88
CA GLU A 70 16.66 20.96 -9.84
C GLU A 70 16.27 19.73 -9.03
N ILE A 71 16.39 18.56 -9.68
CA ILE A 71 16.08 17.26 -9.11
C ILE A 71 17.32 16.38 -9.11
N ASP A 72 17.75 15.96 -7.93
CA ASP A 72 18.87 15.01 -7.81
C ASP A 72 18.37 13.56 -7.74
N ILE A 73 19.13 12.65 -8.35
CA ILE A 73 18.85 11.22 -8.32
C ILE A 73 19.84 10.56 -7.36
N LEU A 74 19.31 9.96 -6.30
CA LEU A 74 20.09 9.49 -5.15
C LEU A 74 19.83 8.00 -4.87
N ILE A 75 20.88 7.31 -4.44
CA ILE A 75 20.79 5.99 -3.82
C ILE A 75 21.26 6.13 -2.37
N VAL A 76 20.43 5.68 -1.44
CA VAL A 76 20.71 5.73 -0.01
C VAL A 76 20.69 4.31 0.55
N GLN A 77 21.86 3.84 0.99
CA GLN A 77 21.96 2.56 1.70
C GLN A 77 21.66 2.80 3.18
N LEU A 78 20.69 2.07 3.71
CA LEU A 78 20.31 2.10 5.11
C LEU A 78 21.24 1.21 5.95
N LYS A 79 21.25 1.42 7.26
CA LYS A 79 22.14 0.69 8.17
C LYS A 79 21.54 -0.62 8.69
N LYS A 80 20.21 -0.71 8.76
CA LYS A 80 19.47 -1.88 9.25
C LYS A 80 18.25 -2.10 8.37
N PHE A 81 17.85 -3.36 8.17
CA PHE A 81 16.64 -3.69 7.40
C PHE A 81 15.40 -2.98 7.97
N THR A 82 15.27 -2.96 9.31
CA THR A 82 14.17 -2.28 10.02
C THR A 82 14.10 -0.78 9.76
N SER A 83 15.19 -0.15 9.32
CA SER A 83 15.20 1.26 8.99
C SER A 83 14.34 1.57 7.77
N LEU A 84 14.13 0.61 6.85
CA LEU A 84 13.24 0.82 5.70
C LEU A 84 11.85 1.23 6.19
N GLU A 85 11.27 0.47 7.11
CA GLU A 85 9.97 0.78 7.67
C GLU A 85 10.01 1.85 8.75
N ARG A 86 10.91 1.75 9.73
CA ARG A 86 10.82 2.48 11.02
C ARG A 86 11.48 3.85 11.05
N ALA A 87 12.28 4.20 10.04
CA ALA A 87 13.08 5.43 10.03
C ALA A 87 12.66 6.42 8.94
N ARG A 88 11.36 6.46 8.58
CA ARG A 88 10.87 7.28 7.46
C ARG A 88 11.13 8.79 7.66
N THR A 89 10.87 9.29 8.86
CA THR A 89 11.18 10.67 9.27
C THR A 89 12.66 10.98 9.23
N ALA A 90 13.51 10.06 9.71
CA ALA A 90 14.95 10.24 9.65
C ALA A 90 15.46 10.25 8.19
N GLN A 91 14.93 9.39 7.32
CA GLN A 91 15.23 9.36 5.89
C GLN A 91 14.81 10.68 5.21
N ARG A 92 13.58 11.15 5.45
CA ARG A 92 13.06 12.41 4.91
C ARG A 92 13.90 13.59 5.36
N ASN A 93 14.19 13.70 6.66
CA ASN A 93 15.01 14.78 7.22
C ASN A 93 16.46 14.74 6.73
N PHE A 94 17.01 13.54 6.47
CA PHE A 94 18.33 13.40 5.88
C PHE A 94 18.37 13.98 4.47
N ILE A 95 17.37 13.68 3.64
CA ILE A 95 17.26 14.23 2.29
C ILE A 95 16.90 15.72 2.31
N ALA A 96 16.03 16.18 3.21
CA ALA A 96 15.74 17.60 3.38
C ALA A 96 17.01 18.41 3.69
N ARG A 97 17.86 17.89 4.59
CA ARG A 97 19.18 18.49 4.87
C ARG A 97 20.09 18.48 3.64
N TYR A 98 20.06 17.42 2.83
CA TYR A 98 20.80 17.35 1.57
C TYR A 98 20.34 18.44 0.60
N LEU A 99 19.03 18.58 0.40
CA LEU A 99 18.40 19.57 -0.48
C LEU A 99 18.65 21.01 0.01
N ASN A 100 18.74 21.21 1.32
CA ASN A 100 19.06 22.50 1.92
C ASN A 100 20.58 22.83 1.94
N GLY A 101 21.29 22.45 0.88
CA GLY A 101 22.68 22.90 0.65
C GLY A 101 23.75 22.28 1.55
N SER A 102 23.46 21.25 2.36
CA SER A 102 24.48 20.63 3.23
C SER A 102 25.67 20.01 2.48
N ARG A 103 25.58 19.89 1.16
CA ARG A 103 26.67 19.46 0.29
C ARG A 103 26.87 20.45 -0.85
N GLY A 104 27.95 21.23 -0.77
CA GLY A 104 28.32 22.21 -1.79
C GLY A 104 27.55 23.54 -1.72
N GLY A 105 26.74 23.77 -0.69
CA GLY A 105 26.06 25.05 -0.43
C GLY A 105 24.89 25.38 -1.36
N LYS A 106 24.66 24.58 -2.40
CA LYS A 106 23.59 24.79 -3.38
C LYS A 106 22.29 24.16 -2.90
N MET A 107 21.23 24.96 -2.79
CA MET A 107 19.87 24.48 -2.53
C MET A 107 19.28 23.81 -3.77
N LYS A 108 18.42 22.82 -3.56
CA LYS A 108 17.74 22.05 -4.62
C LYS A 108 16.29 21.84 -4.25
N ASP A 109 15.45 21.73 -5.26
CA ASP A 109 13.99 21.65 -5.09
C ASP A 109 13.52 20.26 -4.67
N ALA A 110 14.08 19.21 -5.28
CA ALA A 110 13.64 17.84 -5.02
C ALA A 110 14.74 16.78 -5.22
N ALA A 111 14.45 15.57 -4.77
CA ALA A 111 15.23 14.38 -5.07
C ALA A 111 14.33 13.17 -5.33
N LEU A 112 14.71 12.37 -6.34
CA LEU A 112 14.27 11.00 -6.50
C LEU A 112 15.27 10.07 -5.80
N VAL A 113 14.80 9.27 -4.86
CA VAL A 113 15.66 8.52 -3.95
C VAL A 113 15.27 7.05 -3.93
N ALA A 114 16.25 6.18 -4.21
CA ALA A 114 16.17 4.76 -3.88
C ALA A 114 16.71 4.53 -2.47
N PHE A 115 15.84 4.17 -1.52
CA PHE A 115 16.25 3.72 -0.19
C PHE A 115 16.37 2.20 -0.18
N VAL A 116 17.58 1.72 0.10
CA VAL A 116 17.93 0.30 0.01
C VAL A 116 18.36 -0.19 1.39
N SER A 117 17.75 -1.28 1.86
CA SER A 117 18.04 -1.87 3.15
C SER A 117 19.02 -3.04 3.02
N PRO A 118 19.92 -3.25 4.01
CA PRO A 118 20.77 -4.43 4.01
C PRO A 118 19.95 -5.68 4.28
N ASN A 119 20.17 -6.74 3.50
CA ASN A 119 19.52 -8.05 3.60
C ASN A 119 17.99 -8.04 3.39
N ASP A 120 17.42 -6.93 2.95
CA ASP A 120 16.02 -6.84 2.54
C ASP A 120 15.95 -6.90 1.01
N THR A 121 14.98 -7.65 0.48
CA THR A 121 14.74 -7.70 -0.96
C THR A 121 13.85 -6.56 -1.41
N ASP A 122 13.06 -6.01 -0.50
CA ASP A 122 12.20 -4.87 -0.78
C ASP A 122 12.97 -3.56 -0.52
N TRP A 123 12.63 -2.53 -1.29
CA TRP A 123 13.26 -1.22 -1.26
C TRP A 123 12.21 -0.13 -1.50
N ARG A 124 12.58 1.14 -1.36
CA ARG A 124 11.64 2.25 -1.59
C ARG A 124 12.13 3.20 -2.65
N PHE A 125 11.25 3.49 -3.60
CA PHE A 125 11.42 4.58 -4.54
C PHE A 125 10.62 5.79 -4.06
N SER A 126 11.30 6.91 -3.77
CA SER A 126 10.70 8.07 -3.11
C SER A 126 10.96 9.36 -3.86
N LEU A 127 9.94 10.22 -3.92
CA LEU A 127 10.09 11.63 -4.26
C LEU A 127 10.11 12.43 -2.95
N ILE A 128 11.17 13.22 -2.74
CA ILE A 128 11.25 14.16 -1.62
C ILE A 128 11.39 15.57 -2.20
N LYS A 129 10.53 16.48 -1.77
CA LYS A 129 10.46 17.86 -2.27
C LYS A 129 10.50 18.84 -1.10
N MET A 130 11.22 19.95 -1.27
CA MET A 130 11.13 21.08 -0.37
C MET A 130 9.84 21.86 -0.65
N ASP A 131 8.96 21.98 0.35
CA ASP A 131 7.92 23.01 0.30
C ASP A 131 8.59 24.35 0.61
N TYR A 132 8.20 25.43 -0.05
CA TYR A 132 8.64 26.78 0.32
C TYR A 132 7.40 27.58 0.72
N LYS A 133 7.35 28.06 1.96
CA LYS A 133 6.35 29.04 2.38
C LYS A 133 6.96 30.43 2.28
N PHE A 134 6.40 31.27 1.41
CA PHE A 134 6.74 32.68 1.36
C PHE A 134 6.04 33.39 2.54
N ALA A 135 6.82 33.81 3.54
CA ALA A 135 6.31 34.71 4.58
C ALA A 135 6.46 36.17 4.12
N GLU A 136 5.35 36.90 4.00
CA GLU A 136 5.38 38.35 3.81
C GLU A 136 5.87 39.03 5.09
N GLY A 137 6.98 39.76 4.99
CA GLY A 137 7.49 40.56 6.10
C GLY A 137 6.61 41.78 6.36
N LYS A 138 6.26 42.04 7.63
CA LYS A 138 5.71 43.34 8.04
C LYS A 138 6.71 44.43 7.65
N ASN A 139 6.34 45.28 6.68
CA ASN A 139 7.04 46.46 6.13
C ASN A 139 7.70 46.32 4.74
N GLY A 140 7.13 45.56 3.80
CA GLY A 140 7.36 45.75 2.35
C GLY A 140 8.81 45.62 1.86
N LYS A 141 9.73 45.16 2.72
CA LYS A 141 11.11 44.78 2.41
C LYS A 141 11.19 43.28 2.60
N THR A 142 11.25 42.57 1.49
CA THR A 142 11.38 41.11 1.41
C THR A 142 12.68 40.66 2.07
N LYS A 143 12.67 40.43 3.38
CA LYS A 143 13.61 39.52 4.01
C LYS A 143 12.92 38.17 4.03
N VAL A 144 13.29 37.31 3.08
CA VAL A 144 12.97 35.89 3.10
C VAL A 144 13.62 35.35 4.38
N LYS A 145 12.84 35.25 5.46
CA LYS A 145 13.19 34.36 6.55
C LYS A 145 12.78 32.99 6.05
N GLU A 146 13.76 32.24 5.53
CA GLU A 146 13.62 30.81 5.29
C GLU A 146 13.41 30.15 6.66
N GLU A 147 12.15 30.07 7.09
CA GLU A 147 11.81 29.06 8.10
C GLU A 147 12.10 27.70 7.49
N PHE A 148 12.65 26.80 8.32
CA PHE A 148 12.96 25.43 7.95
C PHE A 148 11.67 24.76 7.48
N THR A 149 11.41 24.82 6.18
CA THR A 149 10.13 24.39 5.65
C THR A 149 10.21 22.87 5.53
N PRO A 150 9.25 22.13 6.10
CA PRO A 150 9.35 20.68 6.14
C PRO A 150 9.29 20.12 4.71
N ALA A 151 10.28 19.29 4.36
CA ALA A 151 10.20 18.53 3.12
C ALA A 151 9.04 17.54 3.18
N ARG A 152 8.34 17.36 2.05
CA ARG A 152 7.34 16.30 1.85
C ARG A 152 7.98 15.10 1.19
N ARG A 153 7.47 13.91 1.51
CA ARG A 153 7.90 12.65 0.94
C ARG A 153 6.69 11.86 0.43
N TRP A 154 6.81 11.38 -0.80
CA TRP A 154 5.93 10.36 -1.36
C TRP A 154 6.74 9.13 -1.74
N SER A 155 6.24 7.93 -1.47
CA SER A 155 7.01 6.70 -1.67
C SER A 155 6.20 5.56 -2.27
N PHE A 156 6.79 4.85 -3.22
CA PHE A 156 6.40 3.49 -3.58
C PHE A 156 7.26 2.52 -2.77
N LEU A 157 6.60 1.59 -2.06
CA LEU A 157 7.26 0.36 -1.59
C LEU A 157 7.29 -0.62 -2.76
N VAL A 158 8.47 -1.14 -3.08
CA VAL A 158 8.76 -1.94 -4.27
C VAL A 158 9.70 -3.08 -3.91
N GLY A 159 9.72 -4.13 -4.70
CA GLY A 159 10.51 -5.32 -4.48
C GLY A 159 9.76 -6.59 -4.83
N PRO A 160 10.38 -7.78 -4.66
CA PRO A 160 9.77 -9.06 -5.02
C PRO A 160 8.45 -9.38 -4.31
N ASN A 161 8.22 -8.78 -3.13
CA ASN A 161 7.01 -9.01 -2.35
C ASN A 161 5.91 -7.97 -2.62
N GLU A 162 6.17 -7.00 -3.49
CA GLU A 162 5.25 -5.92 -3.81
C GLU A 162 4.82 -5.97 -5.26
N HIS A 163 3.55 -5.66 -5.50
CA HIS A 163 3.03 -5.52 -6.86
C HIS A 163 3.33 -4.11 -7.36
N SER A 164 3.60 -3.99 -8.67
CA SER A 164 3.95 -2.69 -9.26
C SER A 164 2.80 -2.06 -10.04
N HIS A 165 1.58 -2.58 -9.98
CA HIS A 165 0.43 -2.12 -10.78
C HIS A 165 0.17 -0.61 -10.63
N THR A 166 0.08 -0.10 -9.39
CA THR A 166 -0.08 1.34 -9.14
C THR A 166 1.06 2.16 -9.73
N ALA A 167 2.31 1.71 -9.56
CA ALA A 167 3.47 2.38 -10.13
C ALA A 167 3.45 2.36 -11.66
N GLN A 168 3.06 1.24 -12.28
CA GLN A 168 2.86 1.10 -13.72
C GLN A 168 1.79 2.08 -14.22
N ALA A 169 0.63 2.15 -13.56
CA ALA A 169 -0.46 3.03 -13.95
C ALA A 169 -0.08 4.52 -13.88
N LYS A 170 0.79 4.91 -12.94
CA LYS A 170 1.19 6.32 -12.74
C LYS A 170 2.44 6.73 -13.50
N LEU A 171 3.44 5.85 -13.60
CA LEU A 171 4.74 6.17 -14.16
C LEU A 171 4.86 5.77 -15.64
N ALA A 172 4.11 4.77 -16.13
CA ALA A 172 4.17 4.41 -17.55
C ALA A 172 3.76 5.58 -18.47
N PRO A 173 2.69 6.36 -18.17
CA PRO A 173 2.33 7.53 -18.98
C PRO A 173 3.38 8.64 -19.00
N ILE A 174 4.29 8.67 -18.01
CA ILE A 174 5.44 9.59 -18.03
C ILE A 174 6.50 9.05 -18.98
N ILE A 175 6.82 7.76 -18.87
CA ILE A 175 7.85 7.12 -19.69
C ILE A 175 7.46 7.04 -21.18
N GLU A 176 6.16 6.93 -21.48
CA GLU A 176 5.64 6.99 -22.85
C GLU A 176 5.83 8.36 -23.49
N ASP A 177 5.91 9.41 -22.66
CA ASP A 177 6.09 10.79 -23.07
C ASP A 177 7.57 11.16 -23.10
N GLU A 178 8.09 11.45 -24.29
CA GLU A 178 9.50 11.77 -24.49
C GLU A 178 9.84 13.24 -24.18
N ASN A 179 8.86 14.03 -23.73
CA ASN A 179 9.07 15.42 -23.34
C ASN A 179 9.72 15.55 -21.95
N VAL A 180 10.26 16.74 -21.68
CA VAL A 180 10.72 17.16 -20.35
C VAL A 180 9.55 17.08 -19.37
N ILE A 181 9.71 16.32 -18.28
CA ILE A 181 8.74 16.24 -17.19
C ILE A 181 8.98 17.33 -16.16
N THR A 182 7.93 18.08 -15.83
CA THR A 182 7.99 19.09 -14.76
C THR A 182 7.92 18.45 -13.38
N LEU A 183 8.49 19.10 -12.37
CA LEU A 183 8.39 18.65 -10.97
C LEU A 183 6.92 18.45 -10.52
N ALA A 184 6.01 19.32 -10.96
CA ALA A 184 4.59 19.21 -10.64
C ALA A 184 3.94 17.95 -11.23
N ARG A 185 4.26 17.59 -12.48
CA ARG A 185 3.78 16.34 -13.10
C ARG A 185 4.38 15.12 -12.43
N LEU A 186 5.64 15.18 -12.01
CA LEU A 186 6.28 14.11 -11.25
C LEU A 186 5.62 13.92 -9.88
N GLU A 187 5.35 15.01 -9.15
CA GLU A 187 4.61 14.98 -7.88
C GLU A 187 3.22 14.36 -8.05
N GLU A 188 2.51 14.72 -9.12
CA GLU A 188 1.18 14.18 -9.39
C GLU A 188 1.17 12.67 -9.67
N ALA A 189 2.25 12.12 -10.25
CA ALA A 189 2.38 10.67 -10.43
C ALA A 189 2.62 9.92 -9.11
N PHE A 190 3.13 10.63 -8.09
CA PHE A 190 3.26 10.12 -6.72
C PHE A 190 2.05 10.45 -5.84
N ASN A 191 1.07 11.19 -6.36
CA ASN A 191 -0.10 11.61 -5.60
C ASN A 191 -1.08 10.44 -5.38
N ILE A 192 -1.26 10.11 -4.10
CA ILE A 192 -2.08 8.99 -3.64
C ILE A 192 -3.58 9.21 -3.83
N GLU A 193 -4.07 10.46 -3.81
CA GLU A 193 -5.51 10.76 -3.76
C GLU A 193 -6.26 10.20 -4.96
N LYS A 194 -5.61 10.15 -6.14
CA LYS A 194 -6.17 9.51 -7.33
C LYS A 194 -6.28 7.99 -7.18
N VAL A 195 -5.27 7.35 -6.59
CA VAL A 195 -5.26 5.90 -6.33
C VAL A 195 -6.37 5.55 -5.35
N THR A 196 -6.48 6.34 -4.28
CA THR A 196 -7.52 6.22 -3.26
C THR A 196 -8.92 6.31 -3.87
N LYS A 197 -9.20 7.33 -4.69
CA LYS A 197 -10.50 7.48 -5.36
C LYS A 197 -10.83 6.30 -6.28
N GLU A 198 -9.88 5.89 -7.11
CA GLU A 198 -10.05 4.75 -8.03
C GLU A 198 -10.32 3.44 -7.27
N PHE A 199 -9.56 3.20 -6.19
CA PHE A 199 -9.75 2.06 -5.32
C PHE A 199 -11.16 2.04 -4.72
N PHE A 200 -11.66 3.19 -4.23
CA PHE A 200 -13.02 3.28 -3.68
C PHE A 200 -14.11 2.90 -4.70
N GLU A 201 -14.00 3.45 -5.91
CA GLU A 201 -14.98 3.20 -6.97
C GLU A 201 -15.02 1.71 -7.33
N LYS A 202 -13.84 1.11 -7.54
CA LYS A 202 -13.70 -0.32 -7.87
C LYS A 202 -14.08 -1.25 -6.71
N TYR A 203 -13.76 -0.88 -5.47
CA TYR A 203 -14.20 -1.63 -4.28
C TYR A 203 -15.72 -1.65 -4.18
N ARG A 204 -16.38 -0.52 -4.44
CA ARG A 204 -17.85 -0.44 -4.43
C ARG A 204 -18.47 -1.35 -5.51
N GLU A 205 -17.90 -1.37 -6.71
CA GLU A 205 -18.34 -2.27 -7.79
C GLU A 205 -18.14 -3.75 -7.42
N LEU A 206 -17.02 -4.06 -6.76
CA LEU A 206 -16.76 -5.41 -6.23
C LEU A 206 -17.78 -5.80 -5.15
N PHE A 207 -18.10 -4.89 -4.23
CA PHE A 207 -19.13 -5.10 -3.21
C PHE A 207 -20.49 -5.43 -3.82
N LEU A 208 -20.91 -4.67 -4.83
CA LEU A 208 -22.19 -4.92 -5.51
C LEU A 208 -22.22 -6.32 -6.15
N ARG A 209 -21.14 -6.73 -6.84
CA ARG A 209 -21.05 -8.08 -7.44
C ARG A 209 -21.09 -9.20 -6.40
N VAL A 210 -20.37 -9.05 -5.28
CA VAL A 210 -20.41 -10.04 -4.18
C VAL A 210 -21.82 -10.14 -3.61
N HIS A 211 -22.48 -9.01 -3.37
CA HIS A 211 -23.85 -8.97 -2.86
C HIS A 211 -24.86 -9.60 -3.81
N GLU A 212 -24.79 -9.28 -5.10
CA GLU A 212 -25.64 -9.87 -6.14
C GLU A 212 -25.44 -11.38 -6.22
N THR A 213 -24.19 -11.84 -6.23
CA THR A 213 -23.82 -13.26 -6.25
C THR A 213 -24.40 -14.00 -5.03
N LEU A 214 -24.24 -13.43 -3.83
CA LEU A 214 -24.81 -14.00 -2.61
C LEU A 214 -26.34 -14.11 -2.69
N ASN A 215 -27.02 -13.07 -3.17
CA ASN A 215 -28.48 -13.10 -3.30
C ASN A 215 -28.94 -14.17 -4.30
N ASP A 216 -28.19 -14.39 -5.38
CA ASP A 216 -28.50 -15.42 -6.36
C ASP A 216 -28.27 -16.84 -5.81
N VAL A 217 -27.22 -17.06 -5.03
CA VAL A 217 -27.02 -18.30 -4.27
C VAL A 217 -28.18 -18.53 -3.29
N ILE A 218 -28.57 -17.54 -2.49
CA ILE A 218 -29.68 -17.67 -1.53
C ILE A 218 -31.01 -18.00 -2.22
N LYS A 219 -31.26 -17.46 -3.42
CA LYS A 219 -32.48 -17.79 -4.19
C LYS A 219 -32.50 -19.24 -4.65
N GLN A 220 -31.34 -19.79 -5.00
CA GLN A 220 -31.20 -21.15 -5.53
C GLN A 220 -31.20 -22.22 -4.44
N HIS A 221 -30.87 -21.84 -3.19
CA HIS A 221 -30.71 -22.76 -2.07
C HIS A 221 -31.68 -22.43 -0.91
N PRO A 222 -32.86 -23.08 -0.83
CA PRO A 222 -33.87 -22.81 0.19
C PRO A 222 -33.38 -22.98 1.64
N GLY A 223 -32.41 -23.88 1.87
CA GLY A 223 -31.81 -24.10 3.20
C GLY A 223 -31.10 -22.86 3.72
N ILE A 224 -30.25 -22.22 2.89
CA ILE A 224 -29.56 -20.97 3.24
C ILE A 224 -30.58 -19.87 3.53
N LYS A 225 -31.61 -19.75 2.68
CA LYS A 225 -32.67 -18.77 2.87
C LYS A 225 -33.41 -18.95 4.19
N ALA A 226 -33.68 -20.19 4.60
CA ALA A 226 -34.34 -20.49 5.86
C ALA A 226 -33.47 -20.13 7.07
N ASP A 227 -32.19 -20.52 7.05
CA ASP A 227 -31.23 -20.20 8.12
C ASP A 227 -31.02 -18.68 8.25
N PHE A 228 -30.83 -17.98 7.13
CA PHE A 228 -30.68 -16.53 7.12
C PHE A 228 -31.92 -15.82 7.66
N ALA A 229 -33.12 -16.33 7.37
CA ALA A 229 -34.36 -15.78 7.90
C ALA A 229 -34.50 -16.04 9.41
N ASP A 230 -34.20 -17.25 9.89
CA ASP A 230 -34.23 -17.60 11.31
C ASP A 230 -33.27 -16.75 12.14
N LYS A 231 -32.05 -16.57 11.61
CA LYS A 231 -30.95 -15.86 12.27
C LYS A 231 -30.97 -14.35 12.01
N ASN A 232 -31.94 -13.84 11.25
CA ASN A 232 -32.02 -12.44 10.84
C ASN A 232 -30.72 -11.93 10.20
N VAL A 233 -30.11 -12.73 9.32
CA VAL A 233 -28.91 -12.36 8.58
C VAL A 233 -29.27 -11.35 7.49
N ASN A 234 -28.68 -10.17 7.56
CA ASN A 234 -28.77 -9.18 6.50
C ASN A 234 -27.70 -9.45 5.43
N THR A 235 -28.11 -9.67 4.17
CA THR A 235 -27.18 -10.02 3.08
C THR A 235 -26.23 -8.88 2.69
N VAL A 236 -26.64 -7.64 2.89
CA VAL A 236 -25.79 -6.45 2.72
C VAL A 236 -24.67 -6.48 3.75
N ASP A 237 -25.03 -6.71 5.02
CA ASP A 237 -24.05 -6.74 6.11
C ASP A 237 -23.14 -7.96 6.01
N PHE A 238 -23.65 -9.12 5.58
CA PHE A 238 -22.84 -10.29 5.26
C PHE A 238 -21.79 -9.94 4.20
N SER A 239 -22.20 -9.31 3.10
CA SER A 239 -21.29 -8.97 1.99
C SER A 239 -20.25 -7.93 2.40
N LYS A 240 -20.63 -6.94 3.23
CA LYS A 240 -19.71 -5.97 3.82
C LYS A 240 -18.70 -6.64 4.73
N LYS A 241 -19.16 -7.57 5.58
CA LYS A 241 -18.33 -8.30 6.53
C LYS A 241 -17.36 -9.22 5.81
N LEU A 242 -17.79 -9.96 4.80
CA LEU A 242 -16.92 -10.81 3.98
C LEU A 242 -15.77 -10.02 3.36
N LEU A 243 -16.08 -8.94 2.64
CA LEU A 243 -15.04 -8.09 2.06
C LEU A 243 -14.17 -7.44 3.13
N GLY A 244 -14.77 -7.06 4.26
CA GLY A 244 -14.06 -6.49 5.40
C GLY A 244 -13.06 -7.43 6.06
N GLN A 245 -13.44 -8.70 6.23
CA GLN A 245 -12.57 -9.75 6.72
C GLN A 245 -11.40 -9.98 5.75
N ILE A 246 -11.69 -10.11 4.45
CA ILE A 246 -10.66 -10.32 3.42
C ILE A 246 -9.67 -9.16 3.40
N VAL A 247 -10.16 -7.92 3.30
CA VAL A 247 -9.26 -6.76 3.20
C VAL A 247 -8.43 -6.56 4.47
N PHE A 248 -8.98 -6.85 5.65
CA PHE A 248 -8.24 -6.81 6.90
C PHE A 248 -7.08 -7.83 6.91
N LEU A 249 -7.31 -9.03 6.39
CA LEU A 249 -6.24 -10.03 6.24
C LEU A 249 -5.20 -9.61 5.20
N TYR A 250 -5.58 -8.90 4.14
CA TYR A 250 -4.61 -8.31 3.19
C TYR A 250 -3.64 -7.32 3.88
N PHE A 251 -4.10 -6.56 4.88
CA PHE A 251 -3.21 -5.72 5.68
C PHE A 251 -2.27 -6.54 6.56
N LEU A 252 -2.79 -7.56 7.25
CA LEU A 252 -2.00 -8.34 8.20
C LEU A 252 -1.03 -9.32 7.52
N GLN A 253 -1.37 -9.88 6.36
CA GLN A 253 -0.48 -10.81 5.65
C GLN A 253 0.85 -10.14 5.25
N LYS A 254 0.87 -8.82 5.06
CA LYS A 254 2.11 -8.05 4.85
C LYS A 254 3.12 -8.20 6.00
N LYS A 255 2.66 -8.54 7.20
CA LYS A 255 3.53 -8.83 8.35
C LYS A 255 4.14 -10.23 8.31
N GLY A 256 3.78 -11.10 7.37
CA GLY A 256 4.21 -12.49 7.35
C GLY A 256 3.67 -13.29 8.53
N TRP A 257 2.47 -12.94 9.00
CA TRP A 257 1.84 -13.55 10.17
C TRP A 257 0.90 -14.71 9.83
N PHE A 258 0.67 -15.02 8.56
CA PHE A 258 -0.16 -16.17 8.18
C PHE A 258 0.68 -17.21 7.45
N GLY A 259 0.27 -18.48 7.49
CA GLY A 259 0.99 -19.53 6.79
C GLY A 259 2.40 -19.78 7.34
N VAL A 260 2.67 -19.46 8.61
CA VAL A 260 4.02 -19.64 9.17
C VAL A 260 4.27 -21.13 9.44
N PRO A 261 5.34 -21.73 8.88
CA PRO A 261 5.66 -23.13 9.18
C PRO A 261 5.98 -23.34 10.67
N MET A 262 5.75 -24.55 11.19
CA MET A 262 5.90 -24.83 12.62
C MET A 262 7.32 -24.53 13.15
N ASN A 263 8.33 -24.77 12.33
CA ASN A 263 9.75 -24.54 12.63
C ASN A 263 10.23 -23.10 12.36
N LYS A 264 9.33 -22.18 12.00
CA LYS A 264 9.64 -20.78 11.69
C LYS A 264 9.07 -19.81 12.72
N SER A 265 9.65 -18.61 12.75
CA SER A 265 9.24 -17.52 13.64
C SER A 265 8.13 -16.69 13.00
N TRP A 266 7.32 -16.04 13.84
CA TRP A 266 6.35 -15.04 13.37
C TRP A 266 7.02 -13.99 12.50
N GLY A 267 6.42 -13.69 11.35
CA GLY A 267 6.96 -12.78 10.35
C GLY A 267 7.67 -13.46 9.17
N GLU A 268 7.92 -14.77 9.27
CA GLU A 268 8.44 -15.60 8.18
C GLU A 268 7.34 -16.37 7.42
N GLY A 269 6.07 -15.97 7.60
CA GLY A 269 4.93 -16.56 6.93
C GLY A 269 4.71 -16.03 5.52
N ASP A 270 3.64 -16.54 4.91
CA ASP A 270 3.25 -16.18 3.55
C ASP A 270 2.62 -14.78 3.50
N LYS A 271 3.26 -13.89 2.74
CA LYS A 271 2.77 -12.51 2.50
C LYS A 271 1.64 -12.44 1.46
N LYS A 272 1.29 -13.57 0.84
CA LYS A 272 0.22 -13.76 -0.15
C LYS A 272 -0.75 -14.87 0.29
N PHE A 273 -0.86 -15.12 1.59
CA PHE A 273 -1.57 -16.26 2.17
C PHE A 273 -2.97 -16.51 1.59
N LEU A 274 -3.80 -15.47 1.43
CA LEU A 274 -5.15 -15.65 0.87
C LEU A 274 -5.12 -16.12 -0.60
N ARG A 275 -4.17 -15.64 -1.40
CA ARG A 275 -3.97 -16.12 -2.77
C ARG A 275 -3.54 -17.58 -2.78
N THR A 276 -2.60 -17.95 -1.90
CA THR A 276 -2.12 -19.32 -1.75
C THR A 276 -3.25 -20.27 -1.35
N LEU A 277 -4.09 -19.91 -0.36
CA LEU A 277 -5.25 -20.72 0.01
C LEU A 277 -6.24 -20.88 -1.14
N PHE A 278 -6.45 -19.83 -1.95
CA PHE A 278 -7.31 -19.93 -3.13
C PHE A 278 -6.75 -20.89 -4.18
N GLU A 279 -5.45 -20.81 -4.46
CA GLU A 279 -4.77 -21.71 -5.41
C GLU A 279 -4.81 -23.16 -4.92
N GLU A 280 -4.66 -23.40 -3.62
CA GLU A 280 -4.85 -24.72 -3.02
C GLU A 280 -6.28 -25.22 -3.16
N ALA A 281 -7.28 -24.37 -2.89
CA ALA A 281 -8.69 -24.71 -3.05
C ALA A 281 -9.00 -25.09 -4.49
N ALA A 282 -8.53 -24.31 -5.46
CA ALA A 282 -8.68 -24.58 -6.88
C ALA A 282 -7.98 -25.89 -7.29
N GLY A 283 -6.76 -26.15 -6.80
CA GLY A 283 -6.02 -27.38 -7.07
C GLY A 283 -6.67 -28.65 -6.50
N LYS A 284 -7.51 -28.50 -5.47
CA LYS A 284 -8.26 -29.60 -4.82
C LYS A 284 -9.73 -29.66 -5.24
N ASP A 285 -10.16 -28.84 -6.20
CA ASP A 285 -11.56 -28.69 -6.63
C ASP A 285 -12.53 -28.43 -5.46
N LYS A 286 -12.13 -27.52 -4.56
CA LYS A 286 -12.85 -27.13 -3.36
C LYS A 286 -13.48 -25.74 -3.49
N ASN A 287 -14.57 -25.52 -2.76
CA ASN A 287 -15.19 -24.20 -2.66
C ASN A 287 -14.35 -23.32 -1.74
N TYR A 288 -13.79 -22.23 -2.27
CA TYR A 288 -12.89 -21.38 -1.51
C TYR A 288 -13.58 -20.72 -0.30
N PHE A 289 -14.86 -20.38 -0.42
CA PHE A 289 -15.58 -19.77 0.70
C PHE A 289 -15.80 -20.79 1.83
N ASN A 290 -16.51 -21.88 1.53
CA ASN A 290 -16.92 -22.87 2.54
C ASN A 290 -15.74 -23.69 3.08
N ASP A 291 -14.84 -24.16 2.22
CA ASP A 291 -13.78 -25.09 2.64
C ASP A 291 -12.56 -24.38 3.27
N TYR A 292 -12.38 -23.08 2.98
CA TYR A 292 -11.19 -22.32 3.36
C TYR A 292 -11.48 -21.02 4.12
N LEU A 293 -12.27 -20.09 3.56
CA LEU A 293 -12.50 -18.81 4.22
C LEU A 293 -13.32 -18.93 5.50
N GLU A 294 -14.39 -19.72 5.54
CA GLU A 294 -15.18 -19.90 6.77
C GLU A 294 -14.35 -20.53 7.90
N PRO A 295 -13.61 -21.64 7.70
CA PRO A 295 -12.73 -22.17 8.75
C PRO A 295 -11.60 -21.19 9.14
N LEU A 296 -11.04 -20.44 8.19
CA LEU A 296 -10.06 -19.39 8.48
C LEU A 296 -10.66 -18.33 9.40
N PHE A 297 -11.82 -17.79 9.07
CA PHE A 297 -12.47 -16.72 9.82
C PHE A 297 -12.98 -17.22 11.17
N TYR A 298 -13.85 -18.22 11.15
CA TYR A 298 -14.69 -18.61 12.29
C TYR A 298 -14.03 -19.63 13.23
N GLU A 299 -12.88 -20.21 12.83
CA GLU A 299 -12.09 -21.08 13.70
C GLU A 299 -10.69 -20.52 13.93
N ALA A 300 -9.88 -20.41 12.87
CA ALA A 300 -8.47 -20.07 13.02
C ALA A 300 -8.28 -18.67 13.62
N LEU A 301 -9.00 -17.68 13.14
CA LEU A 301 -8.83 -16.29 13.61
C LEU A 301 -9.70 -15.95 14.84
N ALA A 302 -10.80 -16.68 15.05
CA ALA A 302 -11.80 -16.41 16.09
C ALA A 302 -11.66 -17.25 17.37
N LYS A 303 -10.87 -18.33 17.37
CA LYS A 303 -10.68 -19.19 18.55
C LYS A 303 -9.22 -19.20 18.97
N GLU A 304 -8.94 -19.09 20.27
CA GLU A 304 -7.59 -19.22 20.81
C GLU A 304 -7.13 -20.70 20.80
N ARG A 305 -5.83 -20.93 20.59
CA ARG A 305 -5.19 -22.26 20.54
C ARG A 305 -3.84 -22.19 21.26
N ASP A 306 -3.43 -23.28 21.90
CA ASP A 306 -2.25 -23.31 22.78
C ASP A 306 -0.90 -23.06 22.05
N ASP A 307 -0.80 -23.39 20.77
CA ASP A 307 0.45 -23.31 19.98
C ASP A 307 0.31 -22.51 18.68
N ASP A 308 -0.81 -21.79 18.53
CA ASP A 308 -1.24 -21.09 17.31
C ASP A 308 -1.31 -21.96 16.04
N PHE A 309 -1.10 -23.28 16.15
CA PHE A 309 -1.10 -24.18 15.01
C PHE A 309 -2.54 -24.51 14.59
N TYR A 310 -2.85 -24.28 13.32
CA TYR A 310 -4.14 -24.61 12.75
C TYR A 310 -4.01 -25.83 11.84
N SER A 311 -4.49 -26.98 12.33
CA SER A 311 -4.29 -28.28 11.71
C SER A 311 -4.83 -28.39 10.28
N ARG A 312 -5.94 -27.71 9.96
CA ARG A 312 -6.54 -27.76 8.61
C ARG A 312 -5.64 -27.16 7.53
N PHE A 313 -4.83 -26.15 7.88
CA PHE A 313 -3.90 -25.49 6.96
C PHE A 313 -2.42 -25.80 7.28
N GLU A 314 -2.17 -26.72 8.22
CA GLU A 314 -0.84 -27.20 8.61
C GLU A 314 0.19 -26.09 8.87
N CYS A 315 -0.26 -24.96 9.43
CA CYS A 315 0.58 -23.78 9.68
C CYS A 315 0.13 -23.02 10.93
N LYS A 316 0.97 -22.10 11.41
CA LYS A 316 0.58 -21.19 12.48
C LYS A 316 -0.25 -20.03 11.94
N ILE A 317 -1.34 -19.73 12.65
CA ILE A 317 -2.26 -18.63 12.38
C ILE A 317 -2.60 -17.98 13.72
N PRO A 318 -2.41 -16.66 13.86
CA PRO A 318 -2.64 -15.98 15.12
C PRO A 318 -4.13 -15.93 15.44
N PHE A 319 -4.46 -16.01 16.73
CA PHE A 319 -5.76 -15.57 17.21
C PHE A 319 -5.84 -14.04 17.17
N LEU A 320 -6.86 -13.50 16.50
CA LEU A 320 -7.03 -12.04 16.37
C LEU A 320 -8.18 -11.48 17.20
N ASN A 321 -9.13 -12.34 17.61
CA ASN A 321 -10.32 -11.98 18.36
C ASN A 321 -11.14 -10.84 17.71
N GLY A 322 -12.28 -10.51 18.32
CA GLY A 322 -13.14 -9.40 17.91
C GLY A 322 -14.21 -9.82 16.91
N GLY A 323 -15.41 -9.28 17.10
CA GLY A 323 -16.63 -9.66 16.36
C GLY A 323 -16.58 -9.52 14.84
N LEU A 324 -15.47 -9.08 14.25
CA LEU A 324 -15.20 -9.17 12.81
C LEU A 324 -15.07 -10.62 12.34
N PHE A 325 -14.48 -11.51 13.14
CA PHE A 325 -14.24 -12.90 12.75
C PHE A 325 -15.26 -13.90 13.31
N ASP A 326 -16.34 -13.43 13.93
CA ASP A 326 -17.47 -14.30 14.29
C ASP A 326 -18.45 -14.47 13.11
N PRO A 327 -19.18 -15.59 12.99
CA PRO A 327 -20.28 -15.71 12.03
C PRO A 327 -21.32 -14.61 12.23
N ILE A 328 -21.80 -14.00 11.15
CA ILE A 328 -22.79 -12.93 11.27
C ILE A 328 -24.11 -13.47 11.83
N SER A 329 -24.63 -12.84 12.88
CA SER A 329 -25.84 -13.29 13.58
C SER A 329 -25.84 -14.78 13.99
N ASN A 330 -24.65 -15.40 14.13
CA ASN A 330 -24.48 -16.82 14.43
C ASN A 330 -25.26 -17.74 13.46
N TYR A 331 -25.24 -17.43 12.16
CA TYR A 331 -25.71 -18.39 11.14
C TYR A 331 -24.92 -19.70 11.21
N ASP A 332 -25.57 -20.79 10.82
CA ASP A 332 -25.01 -22.14 10.98
C ASP A 332 -24.02 -22.44 9.85
N TRP A 333 -22.87 -21.77 9.87
CA TRP A 333 -21.81 -21.92 8.86
C TRP A 333 -21.27 -23.37 8.74
N VAL A 334 -21.52 -24.23 9.74
CA VAL A 334 -21.10 -25.64 9.70
C VAL A 334 -22.05 -26.48 8.82
N ASN A 335 -23.35 -26.21 8.87
CA ASN A 335 -24.37 -27.00 8.16
C ASN A 335 -24.99 -26.27 6.97
N THR A 336 -24.81 -24.95 6.87
CA THR A 336 -25.32 -24.09 5.79
C THR A 336 -24.19 -23.76 4.82
N ALA A 337 -24.00 -24.60 3.80
CA ALA A 337 -23.01 -24.34 2.75
C ALA A 337 -23.44 -23.16 1.87
N ILE A 338 -22.70 -22.06 1.90
CA ILE A 338 -22.91 -20.90 1.04
C ILE A 338 -21.99 -21.04 -0.17
N ASP A 339 -22.46 -21.74 -1.20
CA ASP A 339 -21.69 -22.06 -2.42
C ASP A 339 -21.41 -20.81 -3.29
N LEU A 340 -20.65 -19.85 -2.77
CA LEU A 340 -20.12 -18.72 -3.53
C LEU A 340 -19.17 -19.27 -4.61
N PRO A 341 -19.42 -19.00 -5.91
CA PRO A 341 -18.56 -19.53 -6.97
C PRO A 341 -17.12 -19.02 -6.83
N ASN A 342 -16.12 -19.89 -6.98
CA ASN A 342 -14.69 -19.50 -6.90
C ASN A 342 -14.33 -18.32 -7.82
N ASP A 343 -15.06 -18.19 -8.94
CA ASP A 343 -14.92 -17.11 -9.91
C ASP A 343 -15.15 -15.69 -9.33
N ILE A 344 -15.95 -15.55 -8.25
CA ILE A 344 -16.11 -14.26 -7.56
C ILE A 344 -14.83 -13.84 -6.84
N PHE A 345 -14.00 -14.80 -6.43
CA PHE A 345 -12.75 -14.56 -5.71
C PHE A 345 -11.57 -14.39 -6.66
N SER A 346 -11.48 -15.20 -7.72
CA SER A 346 -10.48 -15.01 -8.77
C SER A 346 -10.88 -15.68 -10.07
N ASN A 347 -10.55 -15.05 -11.18
CA ASN A 347 -10.85 -15.51 -12.52
C ASN A 347 -9.86 -14.97 -13.56
N THR A 348 -10.11 -15.25 -14.84
CA THR A 348 -9.25 -14.82 -15.95
C THR A 348 -9.93 -13.81 -16.87
N ARG A 349 -11.04 -13.18 -16.45
CA ARG A 349 -11.73 -12.17 -17.27
C ARG A 349 -10.85 -10.94 -17.43
N LYS A 350 -10.89 -10.35 -18.63
CA LYS A 350 -10.15 -9.11 -18.89
C LYS A 350 -10.99 -7.91 -18.46
N THR A 351 -10.42 -7.03 -17.64
CA THR A 351 -11.07 -5.79 -17.22
C THR A 351 -11.09 -4.76 -18.34
N LYS A 352 -11.89 -3.70 -18.18
CA LYS A 352 -11.90 -2.54 -19.08
C LYS A 352 -10.53 -1.86 -19.16
N ASP A 353 -9.75 -1.92 -18.08
CA ASP A 353 -8.41 -1.34 -17.98
C ASP A 353 -7.32 -2.24 -18.60
N GLY A 354 -7.70 -3.46 -19.00
CA GLY A 354 -6.82 -4.43 -19.64
C GLY A 354 -6.15 -5.42 -18.69
N ASP A 355 -6.44 -5.34 -17.39
CA ASP A 355 -5.96 -6.28 -16.38
C ASP A 355 -6.61 -7.67 -16.55
N ILE A 356 -5.93 -8.71 -16.07
CA ILE A 356 -6.48 -10.08 -16.03
C ILE A 356 -7.04 -10.35 -14.64
N GLY A 357 -8.23 -10.95 -14.61
CA GLY A 357 -9.04 -11.22 -13.42
C GLY A 357 -9.95 -10.06 -13.06
N ASP A 358 -11.02 -10.30 -12.34
CA ASP A 358 -11.83 -9.24 -11.74
C ASP A 358 -12.43 -9.63 -10.39
N GLY A 359 -12.02 -10.78 -9.86
CA GLY A 359 -12.48 -11.31 -8.58
C GLY A 359 -11.91 -10.52 -7.40
N VAL A 360 -12.40 -10.86 -6.20
CA VAL A 360 -12.01 -10.20 -4.95
C VAL A 360 -10.48 -10.19 -4.75
N LEU A 361 -9.83 -11.34 -4.90
CA LEU A 361 -8.38 -11.47 -4.74
C LEU A 361 -7.64 -10.79 -5.90
N ASP A 362 -8.15 -10.88 -7.13
CA ASP A 362 -7.52 -10.23 -8.30
C ASP A 362 -7.52 -8.71 -8.17
N PHE A 363 -8.60 -8.16 -7.61
CA PHE A 363 -8.71 -6.75 -7.30
C PHE A 363 -7.70 -6.35 -6.23
N PHE A 364 -7.69 -7.04 -5.08
CA PHE A 364 -6.79 -6.68 -3.98
C PHE A 364 -5.31 -6.88 -4.32
N ASP A 365 -4.93 -7.92 -5.06
CA ASP A 365 -3.54 -8.18 -5.47
C ASP A 365 -2.94 -7.07 -6.35
N ARG A 366 -3.76 -6.21 -6.97
CA ARG A 366 -3.28 -5.05 -7.75
C ARG A 366 -2.83 -3.90 -6.89
N TYR A 367 -3.30 -3.82 -5.64
CA TYR A 367 -2.99 -2.70 -4.77
C TYR A 367 -1.97 -3.10 -3.73
N ASN A 368 -1.03 -2.19 -3.46
CA ASN A 368 -0.12 -2.35 -2.34
C ASN A 368 -0.86 -1.94 -1.07
N PHE A 369 -0.75 -2.76 -0.03
CA PHE A 369 -1.33 -2.51 1.28
C PHE A 369 -0.24 -2.11 2.27
N THR A 370 -0.52 -1.13 3.11
CA THR A 370 0.39 -0.71 4.18
C THR A 370 -0.34 -0.67 5.52
N VAL A 371 0.26 -1.26 6.56
CA VAL A 371 -0.28 -1.13 7.94
C VAL A 371 0.07 0.21 8.57
N LYS A 372 0.85 1.05 7.88
CA LYS A 372 1.25 2.37 8.35
C LYS A 372 0.35 3.40 7.70
N GLU A 373 -0.37 4.14 8.52
CA GLU A 373 -1.15 5.28 8.06
C GLU A 373 -0.21 6.39 7.56
N ASP A 374 -0.71 7.19 6.61
CA ASP A 374 -0.02 8.37 6.13
C ASP A 374 0.15 9.43 7.24
N GLU A 375 1.31 10.09 7.24
CA GLU A 375 1.61 11.27 8.08
C GLU A 375 1.51 12.54 7.23
N PRO A 376 1.27 13.74 7.81
CA PRO A 376 1.07 14.98 7.03
C PRO A 376 2.19 15.29 6.02
N LEU A 377 3.42 14.87 6.30
CA LEU A 377 4.61 15.10 5.48
C LEU A 377 5.12 13.84 4.78
N GLU A 378 4.48 12.69 5.02
CA GLU A 378 4.92 11.38 4.54
C GLU A 378 3.74 10.57 4.05
N LYS A 379 3.66 10.43 2.72
CA LYS A 379 2.65 9.62 2.05
C LYS A 379 3.27 8.37 1.42
N GLU A 380 2.66 7.22 1.61
CA GLU A 380 3.02 5.97 0.93
C GLU A 380 1.97 5.66 -0.12
N VAL A 381 2.36 5.44 -1.38
CA VAL A 381 1.42 5.19 -2.48
C VAL A 381 0.89 3.75 -2.40
N ALA A 382 0.05 3.52 -1.40
CA ALA A 382 -0.52 2.25 -0.99
C ALA A 382 -1.90 2.48 -0.34
N VAL A 383 -2.70 1.43 -0.24
CA VAL A 383 -3.96 1.44 0.52
C VAL A 383 -3.62 1.31 2.00
N ASP A 384 -4.13 2.22 2.82
CA ASP A 384 -3.91 2.26 4.27
C ASP A 384 -5.24 2.01 5.05
N PRO A 385 -5.18 1.81 6.38
CA PRO A 385 -6.37 1.59 7.19
C PRO A 385 -7.34 2.80 7.23
N GLU A 386 -6.85 4.04 7.08
CA GLU A 386 -7.70 5.23 7.03
C GLU A 386 -8.60 5.19 5.79
N MET A 387 -8.05 4.81 4.64
CA MET A 387 -8.82 4.64 3.41
C MET A 387 -9.96 3.65 3.63
N LEU A 388 -9.73 2.52 4.31
CA LEU A 388 -10.81 1.58 4.62
C LEU A 388 -11.91 2.18 5.47
N GLY A 389 -11.57 2.98 6.50
CA GLY A 389 -12.56 3.69 7.30
C GLY A 389 -13.51 4.48 6.42
N LYS A 390 -12.97 5.26 5.49
CA LYS A 390 -13.74 6.01 4.49
C LYS A 390 -14.53 5.10 3.54
N VAL A 391 -14.02 3.92 3.17
CA VAL A 391 -14.75 2.93 2.33
C VAL A 391 -16.01 2.52 3.09
N PHE A 392 -15.86 2.04 4.32
CA PHE A 392 -16.97 1.53 5.13
C PHE A 392 -18.00 2.62 5.41
N GLU A 393 -17.57 3.84 5.71
CA GLU A 393 -18.46 4.99 5.85
C GLU A 393 -19.24 5.30 4.57
N ASN A 394 -18.57 5.21 3.42
CA ASN A 394 -19.20 5.48 2.12
C ASN A 394 -20.14 4.38 1.64
N LEU A 395 -19.91 3.14 2.06
CA LEU A 395 -20.81 2.01 1.83
C LEU A 395 -21.98 1.95 2.83
N LEU A 396 -21.94 2.73 3.91
CA LEU A 396 -23.12 2.98 4.74
C LEU A 396 -24.01 4.02 4.03
N GLU A 397 -25.22 3.59 3.64
CA GLU A 397 -26.22 4.48 3.06
C GLU A 397 -26.47 5.70 3.97
N VAL A 398 -26.71 6.85 3.35
CA VAL A 398 -26.97 8.14 3.99
C VAL A 398 -28.06 8.08 5.08
N LYS A 399 -28.97 7.09 5.04
CA LYS A 399 -30.02 6.88 6.04
C LYS A 399 -29.48 6.58 7.44
N ASP A 400 -28.35 5.88 7.56
CA ASP A 400 -27.79 5.49 8.87
C ASP A 400 -26.88 6.56 9.49
N ARG A 401 -26.25 7.42 8.69
CA ARG A 401 -25.25 8.42 9.15
C ARG A 401 -25.80 9.46 10.11
N LYS A 402 -27.01 9.97 9.84
CA LYS A 402 -27.68 10.95 10.72
C LYS A 402 -28.17 10.33 12.04
N SER A 403 -28.45 9.03 12.04
CA SER A 403 -29.00 8.34 13.20
C SER A 403 -27.94 7.86 14.21
N LYS A 404 -26.74 7.49 13.73
CA LYS A 404 -25.66 6.92 14.57
C LYS A 404 -24.57 7.92 14.96
N GLY A 405 -24.51 9.11 14.35
CA GLY A 405 -23.52 10.15 14.69
C GLY A 405 -22.05 9.77 14.42
N THR A 406 -21.81 8.68 13.68
CA THR A 406 -20.47 8.19 13.36
C THR A 406 -19.90 8.98 12.19
N TYR A 407 -19.05 9.95 12.48
CA TYR A 407 -18.24 10.66 11.49
C TYR A 407 -16.76 10.45 11.83
N TYR A 408 -15.99 9.92 10.89
CA TYR A 408 -14.54 9.98 10.97
C TYR A 408 -14.09 11.44 10.98
N THR A 409 -13.26 11.79 11.96
CA THR A 409 -12.68 13.13 12.06
C THR A 409 -11.40 13.15 11.22
N PRO A 410 -11.30 14.00 10.18
CA PRO A 410 -10.10 14.10 9.36
C PRO A 410 -8.85 14.32 10.20
N ARG A 411 -7.75 13.62 9.89
CA ARG A 411 -6.55 13.65 10.71
C ARG A 411 -5.88 15.02 10.80
N GLU A 412 -6.01 15.88 9.79
CA GLU A 412 -5.55 17.27 9.87
C GLU A 412 -6.20 18.01 11.06
N ILE A 413 -7.49 17.74 11.28
CA ILE A 413 -8.24 18.28 12.43
C ILE A 413 -7.79 17.61 13.73
N VAL A 414 -7.62 16.28 13.75
CA VAL A 414 -7.13 15.56 14.95
C VAL A 414 -5.73 16.03 15.33
N HIS A 415 -4.83 16.15 14.37
CA HIS A 415 -3.45 16.60 14.56
C HIS A 415 -3.40 18.04 15.04
N TYR A 416 -4.16 18.94 14.39
CA TYR A 416 -4.32 20.31 14.85
C TYR A 416 -4.87 20.37 16.29
N MET A 417 -5.90 19.59 16.61
CA MET A 417 -6.45 19.52 17.97
C MET A 417 -5.42 19.03 18.99
N CYS A 418 -4.62 18.02 18.65
CA CYS A 418 -3.54 17.52 19.51
C CYS A 418 -2.42 18.55 19.70
N GLU A 419 -1.97 19.22 18.63
CA GLU A 419 -0.94 20.26 18.70
C GLU A 419 -1.38 21.48 19.51
N GLN A 420 -2.66 21.88 19.42
CA GLN A 420 -3.20 23.00 20.20
C GLN A 420 -3.51 22.64 21.66
N SER A 421 -3.48 21.35 22.02
CA SER A 421 -3.75 20.87 23.38
C SER A 421 -2.48 20.59 24.20
N LEU A 422 -1.31 20.70 23.57
CA LEU A 422 0.03 20.65 24.19
C LEU A 422 0.58 22.06 24.33
#